data_AF-A0A5B8V4L8-F1
#
_entry.id   AF-A0A5B8V4L8-F1
#
_cell.length_a   1.000
_cell.length_b   1.000
_cell.length_c   1.000
_cell.angle_alpha   90.00
_cell.angle_beta   90.00
_cell.angle_gamma   90.00
#
_symmetry.space_group_name_H-M   'P 1'
#
loop_
_entity.id
_entity.type
_entity.pdbx_description
1 polymer ?
#
loop_
_entity_poly.entity_id
_entity_poly.type
_entity_poly.pdbx_seq_one_letter_code
_entity_poly.pdbx_strand_id
1 'polypeptide(L)'
;MELPVFDNIIFGTLQPWQVVNQNEQTFYDLLRTCKSDIPKTVQDLNKKLQCLLRDQPNLYKATTGNNSDPLPEPFYQIALPRHFNATTEFYSLLMQCTALQFMYELTNSIQQTTHDTEAYYIINSTLEKIKYLAAGAASELQRQTLTDTPNYQTANSLSADETVKRNTHFILYSAKQVTTRIFFEVQERFKSHVRAVETEEQFYLHTIKETAPAQTVLTPTLAYYSWQVEQLINSNDFSLDDAKSLLTQLYAFTQTDPQLKIIQTALENFIFSNLFEIQVDGNNVADFAKTETTNALFKEVKEDTEKLIARLDKGYKRLEVITAALDKITVVPEQDTQSALAKLHKWLQQQQAVLAAMLNEKFPVDTDEPETEEAKKAPKISFGFTGKEDKLKNVIIELCNKVELLNEDKTKPTELLSFLMNKDIKPGITPIYLNCETVQFRYIVDKLKNYFSNLTPTEIQKTECFYSKKANLIKAQNLYSNKIGAPKDQSTIDNIINQLQ
;
A
#
# COMPACT_ATOMS: atom_id res chain seq x y z
N MET A 1 3.48 -20.56 19.03
CA MET A 1 2.40 -21.53 18.73
C MET A 1 2.97 -22.80 18.11
N GLU A 2 2.24 -23.91 18.07
CA GLU A 2 2.75 -25.22 17.62
C GLU A 2 2.07 -25.72 16.35
N LEU A 3 2.74 -26.62 15.62
CA LEU A 3 2.27 -27.27 14.40
C LEU A 3 2.33 -28.80 14.59
N PRO A 4 1.51 -29.37 15.49
CA PRO A 4 1.66 -30.75 15.95
C PRO A 4 1.51 -31.78 14.83
N VAL A 5 0.70 -31.51 13.81
CA VAL A 5 0.56 -32.41 12.65
C VAL A 5 1.85 -32.46 11.84
N PHE A 6 2.50 -31.33 11.55
CA PHE A 6 3.79 -31.33 10.85
C PHE A 6 4.88 -32.01 11.66
N ASP A 7 4.92 -31.74 12.97
CA ASP A 7 5.83 -32.43 13.89
C ASP A 7 5.64 -33.95 13.83
N ASN A 8 4.39 -34.43 13.81
CA ASN A 8 4.09 -35.86 13.74
C ASN A 8 4.34 -36.47 12.36
N ILE A 9 4.21 -35.70 11.27
CA ILE A 9 4.58 -36.15 9.91
C ILE A 9 6.09 -36.41 9.85
N ILE A 10 6.89 -35.55 10.48
CA ILE A 10 8.35 -35.59 10.37
C ILE A 10 8.94 -36.55 11.42
N PHE A 11 8.50 -36.46 12.68
CA PHE A 11 9.13 -37.10 13.84
C PHE A 11 8.25 -38.09 14.60
N GLY A 12 6.94 -38.14 14.30
CA GLY A 12 5.95 -38.81 15.16
C GLY A 12 5.13 -39.89 14.47
N THR A 13 3.85 -40.00 14.85
CA THR A 13 2.97 -41.12 14.47
C THR A 13 2.41 -41.02 13.04
N LEU A 14 2.63 -39.89 12.35
CA LEU A 14 2.20 -39.66 10.98
C LEU A 14 3.35 -39.82 9.97
N GLN A 15 4.45 -40.46 10.35
CA GLN A 15 5.53 -40.75 9.41
C GLN A 15 5.05 -41.72 8.32
N PRO A 16 5.27 -41.40 7.03
CA PRO A 16 4.70 -42.19 5.93
C PRO A 16 5.30 -43.59 5.75
N TRP A 17 6.47 -43.85 6.34
CA TRP A 17 7.09 -45.18 6.34
C TRP A 17 6.67 -46.04 7.53
N GLN A 18 5.84 -45.57 8.45
CA GLN A 18 5.29 -46.43 9.50
C GLN A 18 4.25 -47.39 8.93
N VAL A 19 4.28 -48.65 9.34
CA VAL A 19 3.40 -49.71 8.81
C VAL A 19 1.92 -49.32 8.83
N VAL A 20 1.47 -48.67 9.91
CA VAL A 20 0.09 -48.18 10.05
C VAL A 20 -0.32 -47.14 9.00
N ASN A 21 0.66 -46.41 8.45
CA ASN A 21 0.48 -45.35 7.45
C ASN A 21 0.78 -45.81 6.01
N GLN A 22 1.01 -47.11 5.80
CA GLN A 22 1.27 -47.68 4.46
C GLN A 22 -0.01 -48.26 3.82
N ASN A 23 -1.09 -48.44 4.58
CA ASN A 23 -2.34 -48.98 4.06
C ASN A 23 -3.14 -47.92 3.31
N GLU A 24 -3.05 -47.93 1.97
CA GLU A 24 -3.76 -46.97 1.11
C GLU A 24 -5.28 -47.03 1.27
N GLN A 25 -5.86 -48.21 1.50
CA GLN A 25 -7.31 -48.37 1.65
C GLN A 25 -7.87 -47.56 2.83
N THR A 26 -7.12 -47.47 3.92
CA THR A 26 -7.49 -46.67 5.09
C THR A 26 -7.64 -45.18 4.72
N PHE A 27 -6.71 -44.64 3.94
CA PHE A 27 -6.77 -43.25 3.49
C PHE A 27 -7.87 -43.03 2.46
N TYR A 28 -8.09 -43.99 1.56
CA TYR A 28 -9.19 -43.93 0.60
C TYR A 28 -10.55 -43.85 1.31
N ASP A 29 -10.77 -44.70 2.32
CA ASP A 29 -12.00 -44.72 3.10
C ASP A 29 -12.21 -43.42 3.87
N LEU A 30 -11.14 -42.84 4.44
CA LEU A 30 -11.15 -41.52 5.09
C LEU A 30 -11.54 -40.43 4.09
N LEU A 31 -10.83 -40.31 2.96
CA LEU A 31 -11.08 -39.27 1.95
C LEU A 31 -12.52 -39.31 1.40
N ARG A 32 -13.05 -40.52 1.17
CA ARG A 32 -14.44 -40.71 0.74
C ARG A 32 -15.45 -40.13 1.75
N THR A 33 -15.14 -40.20 3.05
CA THR A 33 -15.99 -39.63 4.10
C THR A 33 -15.78 -38.13 4.33
N CYS A 34 -14.54 -37.64 4.21
CA CYS A 34 -14.20 -36.26 4.55
C CYS A 34 -14.44 -35.24 3.43
N LYS A 35 -14.70 -35.71 2.19
CA LYS A 35 -14.75 -34.91 0.94
C LYS A 35 -13.38 -34.26 0.63
N SER A 36 -13.15 -33.78 -0.58
CA SER A 36 -11.85 -33.17 -0.98
C SER A 36 -11.86 -31.65 -1.08
N ASP A 37 -12.96 -30.99 -0.70
CA ASP A 37 -13.09 -29.53 -0.70
C ASP A 37 -12.23 -28.86 0.39
N ILE A 38 -11.65 -27.71 0.04
CA ILE A 38 -10.89 -26.87 0.97
C ILE A 38 -11.89 -26.11 1.85
N PRO A 39 -11.74 -26.14 3.19
CA PRO A 39 -12.65 -25.45 4.09
C PRO A 39 -12.57 -23.94 3.91
N LYS A 40 -13.71 -23.26 4.05
CA LYS A 40 -13.81 -21.79 3.95
C LYS A 40 -14.08 -21.12 5.29
N THR A 41 -14.70 -21.85 6.21
CA THR A 41 -15.08 -21.35 7.54
C THR A 41 -14.42 -22.17 8.64
N VAL A 42 -14.35 -21.61 9.85
CA VAL A 42 -13.89 -22.33 11.06
C VAL A 42 -14.69 -23.61 11.30
N GLN A 43 -16.01 -23.59 11.07
CA GLN A 43 -16.84 -24.78 11.23
C GLN A 43 -16.46 -25.89 10.24
N ASP A 44 -16.26 -25.54 8.97
CA ASP A 44 -15.88 -26.50 7.93
C ASP A 44 -14.50 -27.09 8.23
N LEU A 45 -13.56 -26.25 8.65
CA LEU A 45 -12.21 -26.65 9.05
C LEU A 45 -12.23 -27.63 10.21
N ASN A 46 -12.98 -27.33 11.28
CA ASN A 46 -13.08 -28.21 12.45
C ASN A 46 -13.69 -29.57 12.08
N LYS A 47 -14.77 -29.60 11.29
CA LYS A 47 -15.36 -30.85 10.78
C LYS A 47 -14.34 -31.64 9.95
N LYS A 48 -13.60 -30.93 9.09
CA LYS A 48 -12.62 -31.54 8.19
C LYS A 48 -11.46 -32.16 8.96
N LEU A 49 -10.85 -31.42 9.88
CA LEU A 49 -9.74 -31.91 10.69
C LEU A 49 -10.18 -33.03 11.63
N GLN A 50 -11.38 -32.95 12.23
CA GLN A 50 -11.92 -34.04 13.04
C GLN A 50 -12.11 -35.32 12.23
N CYS A 51 -12.50 -35.21 10.95
CA CYS A 51 -12.64 -36.35 10.05
C CYS A 51 -11.28 -36.93 9.65
N LEU A 52 -10.34 -36.08 9.21
CA LEU A 52 -9.00 -36.52 8.76
C LEU A 52 -8.16 -37.11 9.89
N LEU A 53 -8.29 -36.59 11.11
CA LEU A 53 -7.55 -37.03 12.29
C LEU A 53 -8.33 -38.03 13.15
N ARG A 54 -9.40 -38.65 12.62
CA ARG A 54 -10.22 -39.63 13.36
C ARG A 54 -9.39 -40.73 14.01
N ASP A 55 -8.38 -41.22 13.30
CA ASP A 55 -7.54 -42.33 13.75
C ASP A 55 -6.33 -41.85 14.60
N GLN A 56 -6.17 -40.54 14.77
CA GLN A 56 -5.14 -39.87 15.60
C GLN A 56 -5.79 -38.72 16.41
N PRO A 57 -6.77 -39.00 17.28
CA PRO A 57 -7.60 -37.97 17.91
C PRO A 57 -6.82 -37.04 18.85
N ASN A 58 -5.66 -37.49 19.36
CA ASN A 58 -4.75 -36.69 20.16
C ASN A 58 -4.10 -35.53 19.39
N LEU A 59 -4.06 -35.59 18.06
CA LEU A 59 -3.55 -34.51 17.21
C LEU A 59 -4.63 -33.48 16.85
N TYR A 60 -5.90 -33.80 17.08
CA TYR A 60 -7.00 -32.88 16.83
C TYR A 60 -7.16 -31.89 17.98
N LYS A 61 -7.02 -30.61 17.67
CA LYS A 61 -7.44 -29.51 18.53
C LYS A 61 -8.47 -28.69 17.77
N ALA A 62 -9.62 -28.40 18.39
CA ALA A 62 -10.62 -27.55 17.77
C ALA A 62 -10.09 -26.11 17.67
N THR A 63 -10.32 -25.50 16.51
CA THR A 63 -10.03 -24.08 16.24
C THR A 63 -10.99 -23.22 17.06
N THR A 64 -10.45 -22.21 17.73
CA THR A 64 -11.13 -21.27 18.63
C THR A 64 -11.59 -20.02 17.86
N GLY A 65 -12.90 -19.79 17.80
CA GLY A 65 -13.48 -18.69 17.03
C GLY A 65 -14.97 -18.91 16.75
N ASN A 66 -15.62 -17.98 16.06
CA ASN A 66 -17.00 -18.19 15.63
C ASN A 66 -17.02 -19.17 14.46
N ASN A 67 -18.03 -20.04 14.45
CA ASN A 67 -18.20 -21.05 13.40
C ASN A 67 -18.22 -20.48 11.98
N SER A 68 -18.76 -19.27 11.82
CA SER A 68 -18.90 -18.58 10.53
C SER A 68 -17.68 -17.76 10.12
N ASP A 69 -16.65 -17.66 10.97
CA ASP A 69 -15.49 -16.82 10.67
C ASP A 69 -14.77 -17.36 9.42
N PRO A 70 -14.40 -16.48 8.48
CA PRO A 70 -13.66 -16.88 7.28
C PRO A 70 -12.22 -17.26 7.65
N LEU A 71 -11.68 -18.24 6.93
CA LEU A 71 -10.28 -18.63 7.09
C LEU A 71 -9.36 -17.69 6.29
N PRO A 72 -8.16 -17.38 6.79
CA PRO A 72 -7.21 -16.54 6.08
C PRO A 72 -6.74 -17.24 4.81
N GLU A 73 -6.94 -16.59 3.67
CA GLU A 73 -6.37 -17.07 2.41
C GLU A 73 -4.83 -16.94 2.44
N PRO A 74 -4.08 -17.94 1.97
CA PRO A 74 -2.62 -17.89 1.97
C PRO A 74 -2.05 -16.76 1.12
N PHE A 75 -0.99 -16.12 1.61
CA PHE A 75 -0.28 -15.06 0.87
C PHE A 75 0.58 -15.57 -0.27
N TYR A 76 1.07 -16.81 -0.16
CA TYR A 76 1.93 -17.40 -1.15
C TYR A 76 1.33 -18.72 -1.64
N GLN A 77 1.38 -18.91 -2.95
CA GLN A 77 1.24 -20.22 -3.58
C GLN A 77 2.61 -20.86 -3.74
N ILE A 78 2.64 -22.19 -3.63
CA ILE A 78 3.81 -23.02 -3.86
C ILE A 78 3.49 -24.09 -4.89
N ALA A 79 4.44 -24.38 -5.77
CA ALA A 79 4.31 -25.44 -6.76
C ALA A 79 4.55 -26.81 -6.11
N LEU A 80 3.47 -27.43 -5.64
CA LEU A 80 3.50 -28.81 -5.14
C LEU A 80 3.22 -29.82 -6.27
N PRO A 81 3.86 -31.00 -6.26
CA PRO A 81 3.51 -32.08 -7.16
C PRO A 81 2.04 -32.48 -7.00
N ARG A 82 1.40 -32.92 -8.09
CA ARG A 82 0.03 -33.47 -8.00
C ARG A 82 0.07 -34.79 -7.22
N HIS A 83 -0.86 -34.96 -6.28
CA HIS A 83 -1.09 -36.25 -5.62
C HIS A 83 -1.48 -37.31 -6.67
N PHE A 84 -1.14 -38.56 -6.39
CA PHE A 84 -1.29 -39.66 -7.37
C PHE A 84 -1.94 -40.91 -6.77
N ASN A 85 -2.23 -40.91 -5.48
CA ASN A 85 -2.90 -42.00 -4.76
C ASN A 85 -3.57 -41.46 -3.48
N ALA A 86 -4.34 -42.31 -2.79
CA ALA A 86 -5.11 -41.87 -1.63
C ALA A 86 -4.22 -41.41 -0.45
N THR A 87 -3.06 -42.04 -0.26
CA THR A 87 -2.10 -41.62 0.77
C THR A 87 -1.61 -40.19 0.52
N THR A 88 -1.12 -39.90 -0.68
CA THR A 88 -0.58 -38.56 -0.99
C THR A 88 -1.66 -37.48 -1.01
N GLU A 89 -2.89 -37.80 -1.43
CA GLU A 89 -4.04 -36.89 -1.33
C GLU A 89 -4.38 -36.59 0.14
N PHE A 90 -4.43 -37.60 1.00
CA PHE A 90 -4.68 -37.45 2.43
C PHE A 90 -3.69 -36.49 3.09
N TYR A 91 -2.38 -36.72 2.92
CA TYR A 91 -1.35 -35.86 3.52
C TYR A 91 -1.40 -34.44 2.94
N SER A 92 -1.62 -34.29 1.63
CA SER A 92 -1.77 -32.98 1.00
C SER A 92 -2.91 -32.18 1.63
N LEU A 93 -4.08 -32.80 1.77
CA LEU A 93 -5.27 -32.17 2.34
C LEU A 93 -5.09 -31.87 3.84
N LEU A 94 -4.49 -32.81 4.59
CA LEU A 94 -4.20 -32.62 6.01
C LEU A 94 -3.24 -31.45 6.25
N MET A 95 -2.16 -31.34 5.46
CA MET A 95 -1.22 -30.22 5.55
C MET A 95 -1.89 -28.88 5.21
N GLN A 96 -2.74 -28.84 4.18
CA GLN A 96 -3.48 -27.62 3.82
C GLN A 96 -4.42 -27.18 4.93
N CYS A 97 -5.25 -28.07 5.47
CA CYS A 97 -6.15 -27.78 6.58
C CYS A 97 -5.39 -27.35 7.84
N THR A 98 -4.30 -28.03 8.18
CA THR A 98 -3.46 -27.68 9.33
C THR A 98 -2.84 -26.29 9.16
N ALA A 99 -2.37 -25.95 7.96
CA ALA A 99 -1.80 -24.64 7.69
C ALA A 99 -2.86 -23.53 7.83
N LEU A 100 -4.09 -23.75 7.36
CA LEU A 100 -5.20 -22.81 7.54
C LEU A 100 -5.55 -22.63 9.02
N GLN A 101 -5.67 -23.73 9.77
CA GLN A 101 -5.89 -23.69 11.21
C GLN A 101 -4.82 -22.87 11.92
N PHE A 102 -3.56 -23.16 11.63
CA PHE A 102 -2.43 -22.47 12.22
C PHE A 102 -2.45 -20.96 11.90
N MET A 103 -2.66 -20.56 10.65
CA MET A 103 -2.69 -19.14 10.31
C MET A 103 -3.84 -18.40 11.00
N TYR A 104 -5.01 -19.04 11.11
CA TYR A 104 -6.15 -18.48 11.80
C TYR A 104 -5.89 -18.32 13.31
N GLU A 105 -5.44 -19.38 13.98
CA GLU A 105 -5.14 -19.35 15.42
C GLU A 105 -4.04 -18.33 15.76
N LEU A 106 -3.01 -18.21 14.92
CA LEU A 106 -1.93 -17.25 15.16
C LEU A 106 -2.45 -15.83 15.03
N THR A 107 -3.25 -15.55 14.00
CA THR A 107 -3.85 -14.23 13.79
C THR A 107 -4.72 -13.84 14.96
N ASN A 108 -5.59 -14.74 15.43
CA ASN A 108 -6.44 -14.50 16.59
C ASN A 108 -5.62 -14.29 17.87
N SER A 109 -4.58 -15.11 18.08
CA SER A 109 -3.70 -14.97 19.24
C SER A 109 -3.02 -13.61 19.27
N ILE A 110 -2.53 -13.11 18.13
CA ILE A 110 -1.87 -11.81 18.05
C ILE A 110 -2.87 -10.67 18.19
N GLN A 111 -4.06 -10.76 17.58
CA GLN A 111 -5.12 -9.76 17.74
C GLN A 111 -5.61 -9.63 19.19
N GLN A 112 -5.58 -10.71 19.96
CA GLN A 112 -5.94 -10.71 21.39
C GLN A 112 -4.78 -10.27 22.31
N THR A 113 -3.56 -10.15 21.78
CA THR A 113 -2.39 -9.75 22.55
C THR A 113 -2.40 -8.23 22.74
N THR A 114 -2.25 -7.77 23.99
CA THR A 114 -2.31 -6.34 24.33
C THR A 114 -0.94 -5.66 24.37
N HIS A 115 0.14 -6.44 24.51
CA HIS A 115 1.50 -5.94 24.65
C HIS A 115 2.37 -6.33 23.44
N ASP A 116 2.95 -5.35 22.77
CA ASP A 116 3.84 -5.57 21.61
C ASP A 116 5.00 -6.52 21.91
N THR A 117 5.52 -6.50 23.14
CA THR A 117 6.60 -7.39 23.58
C THR A 117 6.15 -8.86 23.62
N GLU A 118 4.90 -9.12 23.99
CA GLU A 118 4.34 -10.47 23.98
C GLU A 118 4.10 -10.94 22.55
N ALA A 119 3.55 -10.07 21.68
CA ALA A 119 3.37 -10.37 20.26
C ALA A 119 4.72 -10.68 19.60
N TYR A 120 5.75 -9.88 19.86
CA TYR A 120 7.13 -10.12 19.44
C TYR A 120 7.64 -11.50 19.89
N TYR A 121 7.45 -11.87 21.15
CA TYR A 121 7.89 -13.18 21.65
C TYR A 121 7.15 -14.34 20.98
N ILE A 122 5.81 -14.24 20.85
CA ILE A 122 4.98 -15.25 20.21
C ILE A 122 5.41 -15.47 18.76
N ILE A 123 5.57 -14.40 17.99
CA ILE A 123 5.94 -14.47 16.56
C ILE A 123 7.33 -15.09 16.41
N ASN A 124 8.34 -14.58 17.12
CA ASN A 124 9.70 -15.07 16.96
C ASN A 124 9.86 -16.51 17.45
N SER A 125 9.23 -16.90 18.57
CA SER A 125 9.20 -18.30 19.01
C SER A 125 8.51 -19.20 17.98
N THR A 126 7.45 -18.71 17.34
CA THR A 126 6.72 -19.45 16.31
C THR A 126 7.56 -19.64 15.05
N LEU A 127 8.27 -18.60 14.60
CA LEU A 127 9.18 -18.67 13.46
C LEU A 127 10.29 -19.72 13.67
N GLU A 128 10.91 -19.76 14.86
CA GLU A 128 11.92 -20.79 15.19
C GLU A 128 11.35 -22.22 15.16
N LYS A 129 10.11 -22.41 15.64
CA LYS A 129 9.43 -23.72 15.56
C LYS A 129 9.16 -24.13 14.11
N ILE A 130 8.75 -23.20 13.26
CA ILE A 130 8.55 -23.47 11.82
C ILE A 130 9.88 -23.83 11.15
N LYS A 131 10.97 -23.10 11.45
CA LYS A 131 12.32 -23.41 10.97
C LYS A 131 12.75 -24.83 11.35
N TYR A 132 12.54 -25.21 12.60
CA TYR A 132 12.85 -26.55 13.08
C TYR A 132 12.13 -27.64 12.27
N LEU A 133 10.84 -27.44 11.95
CA LEU A 133 10.07 -28.38 11.12
C LEU A 133 10.55 -28.41 9.68
N ALA A 134 10.82 -27.26 9.07
CA ALA A 134 11.31 -27.18 7.69
C ALA A 134 12.68 -27.87 7.55
N ALA A 135 13.60 -27.60 8.47
CA ALA A 135 14.90 -28.26 8.56
C ALA A 135 14.79 -29.76 8.84
N GLY A 136 13.82 -30.17 9.68
CA GLY A 136 13.51 -31.56 9.97
C GLY A 136 13.09 -32.34 8.74
N ALA A 137 12.15 -31.80 7.96
CA ALA A 137 11.70 -32.42 6.71
C ALA A 137 12.85 -32.55 5.69
N ALA A 138 13.69 -31.52 5.56
CA ALA A 138 14.86 -31.54 4.68
C ALA A 138 15.91 -32.57 5.11
N SER A 139 16.24 -32.61 6.40
CA SER A 139 17.18 -33.58 6.97
C SER A 139 16.70 -35.02 6.78
N GLU A 140 15.39 -35.24 6.89
CA GLU A 140 14.78 -36.56 6.71
C GLU A 140 14.78 -37.00 5.24
N LEU A 141 14.54 -36.08 4.29
CA LEU A 141 14.73 -36.35 2.85
C LEU A 141 16.18 -36.77 2.56
N GLN A 142 17.15 -36.06 3.12
CA GLN A 142 18.57 -36.39 2.97
C GLN A 142 18.90 -37.75 3.57
N ARG A 143 18.43 -38.03 4.79
CA ARG A 143 18.62 -39.32 5.48
C ARG A 143 18.10 -40.51 4.66
N GLN A 144 16.99 -40.31 3.96
CA GLN A 144 16.39 -41.33 3.09
C GLN A 144 16.93 -41.33 1.66
N THR A 145 17.90 -40.47 1.34
CA THR A 145 18.48 -40.32 -0.01
C THR A 145 17.39 -39.97 -1.05
N LEU A 146 16.50 -39.04 -0.70
CA LEU A 146 15.35 -38.56 -1.47
C LEU A 146 15.51 -37.06 -1.78
N THR A 147 16.63 -36.66 -2.36
CA THR A 147 17.00 -35.24 -2.55
C THR A 147 16.64 -34.68 -3.92
N ASP A 148 16.24 -35.53 -4.86
CA ASP A 148 15.89 -35.10 -6.22
C ASP A 148 14.57 -34.34 -6.26
N THR A 149 14.35 -33.51 -7.28
CA THR A 149 13.05 -32.88 -7.48
C THR A 149 12.00 -33.95 -7.79
N PRO A 150 10.88 -33.99 -7.04
CA PRO A 150 9.77 -34.88 -7.30
C PRO A 150 9.30 -34.96 -8.76
N ASN A 151 9.41 -36.14 -9.39
CA ASN A 151 8.72 -36.47 -10.63
C ASN A 151 7.97 -37.80 -10.50
N TYR A 152 6.65 -37.72 -10.36
CA TYR A 152 5.79 -38.87 -10.07
C TYR A 152 4.93 -39.31 -11.26
N GLN A 153 5.06 -38.68 -12.43
CA GLN A 153 4.08 -38.86 -13.52
C GLN A 153 4.30 -40.14 -14.35
N THR A 154 5.41 -40.85 -14.17
CA THR A 154 5.87 -41.92 -15.09
C THR A 154 5.86 -43.33 -14.50
N ALA A 155 5.60 -43.49 -13.21
CA ALA A 155 5.77 -44.77 -12.52
C ALA A 155 4.47 -45.58 -12.50
N ASN A 156 4.34 -46.51 -13.46
CA ASN A 156 3.34 -47.59 -13.46
C ASN A 156 3.99 -48.88 -12.92
N SER A 157 3.25 -49.67 -12.14
CA SER A 157 3.67 -50.99 -11.62
C SER A 157 4.91 -50.96 -10.71
N LEU A 158 4.83 -50.21 -9.61
CA LEU A 158 5.85 -50.20 -8.55
C LEU A 158 5.69 -51.37 -7.58
N SER A 159 6.79 -51.85 -7.02
CA SER A 159 6.76 -52.72 -5.84
C SER A 159 6.19 -51.98 -4.61
N ALA A 160 5.86 -52.74 -3.55
CA ALA A 160 5.40 -52.16 -2.29
C ALA A 160 6.44 -51.19 -1.70
N ASP A 161 7.72 -51.58 -1.66
CA ASP A 161 8.80 -50.76 -1.12
C ASP A 161 9.01 -49.48 -1.93
N GLU A 162 8.97 -49.57 -3.27
CA GLU A 162 9.06 -48.39 -4.14
C GLU A 162 7.85 -47.45 -3.99
N THR A 163 6.67 -48.01 -3.74
CA THR A 163 5.46 -47.23 -3.45
C THR A 163 5.60 -46.46 -2.13
N VAL A 164 6.08 -47.12 -1.07
CA VAL A 164 6.36 -46.46 0.22
C VAL A 164 7.41 -45.37 0.06
N LYS A 165 8.50 -45.64 -0.67
CA LYS A 165 9.56 -44.67 -0.92
C LYS A 165 9.04 -43.45 -1.71
N ARG A 166 8.23 -43.68 -2.73
CA ARG A 166 7.61 -42.61 -3.54
C ARG A 166 6.63 -41.76 -2.73
N ASN A 167 5.78 -42.39 -1.92
CA ASN A 167 4.86 -41.68 -1.01
C ASN A 167 5.64 -40.86 0.01
N THR A 168 6.69 -41.44 0.60
CA THR A 168 7.55 -40.77 1.58
C THR A 168 8.22 -39.54 0.98
N HIS A 169 8.75 -39.67 -0.25
CA HIS A 169 9.33 -38.54 -0.96
C HIS A 169 8.30 -37.42 -1.17
N PHE A 170 7.09 -37.74 -1.65
CA PHE A 170 6.03 -36.74 -1.85
C PHE A 170 5.69 -36.01 -0.56
N ILE A 171 5.50 -36.74 0.52
CA ILE A 171 4.99 -36.23 1.79
C ILE A 171 6.03 -35.33 2.47
N LEU A 172 7.27 -35.79 2.56
CA LEU A 172 8.36 -35.00 3.17
C LEU A 172 8.72 -33.77 2.32
N TYR A 173 8.76 -33.90 0.99
CA TYR A 173 8.97 -32.76 0.10
C TYR A 173 7.86 -31.72 0.27
N SER A 174 6.60 -32.17 0.30
CA SER A 174 5.47 -31.28 0.52
C SER A 174 5.50 -30.63 1.90
N ALA A 175 5.86 -31.37 2.95
CA ALA A 175 6.03 -30.81 4.29
C ALA A 175 7.11 -29.72 4.34
N LYS A 176 8.26 -29.93 3.68
CA LYS A 176 9.33 -28.93 3.53
C LYS A 176 8.81 -27.66 2.84
N GLN A 177 8.12 -27.81 1.71
CA GLN A 177 7.63 -26.66 0.95
C GLN A 177 6.50 -25.91 1.68
N VAL A 178 5.57 -26.62 2.31
CA VAL A 178 4.46 -26.00 3.05
C VAL A 178 4.95 -25.28 4.31
N THR A 179 5.90 -25.87 5.06
CA THR A 179 6.51 -25.19 6.22
C THR A 179 7.32 -23.97 5.81
N THR A 180 8.05 -24.04 4.68
CA THR A 180 8.72 -22.87 4.08
C THR A 180 7.72 -21.76 3.76
N ARG A 181 6.61 -22.08 3.08
CA ARG A 181 5.53 -21.13 2.80
C ARG A 181 4.95 -20.51 4.07
N ILE A 182 4.66 -21.32 5.09
CA ILE A 182 4.13 -20.83 6.38
C ILE A 182 5.12 -19.87 7.03
N PHE A 183 6.42 -20.17 7.00
CA PHE A 183 7.45 -19.28 7.56
C PHE A 183 7.39 -17.88 6.95
N PHE A 184 7.42 -17.79 5.61
CA PHE A 184 7.39 -16.51 4.91
C PHE A 184 6.06 -15.79 5.07
N GLU A 185 4.95 -16.53 5.13
CA GLU A 185 3.64 -15.94 5.39
C GLU A 185 3.53 -15.34 6.80
N VAL A 186 4.04 -16.02 7.82
CA VAL A 186 4.11 -15.47 9.20
C VAL A 186 5.03 -14.26 9.26
N GLN A 187 6.19 -14.35 8.63
CA GLN A 187 7.15 -13.24 8.58
C GLN A 187 6.51 -11.99 7.97
N GLU A 188 5.76 -12.14 6.88
CA GLU A 188 5.16 -11.02 6.18
C GLU A 188 3.95 -10.44 6.95
N ARG A 189 3.00 -11.30 7.37
CA ARG A 189 1.78 -10.84 8.08
C ARG A 189 2.08 -10.09 9.36
N PHE A 190 3.15 -10.45 10.06
CA PHE A 190 3.49 -9.93 11.37
C PHE A 190 4.83 -9.20 11.37
N LYS A 191 5.21 -8.61 10.23
CA LYS A 191 6.51 -7.96 10.00
C LYS A 191 6.92 -6.97 11.09
N SER A 192 5.97 -6.23 11.66
CA SER A 192 6.18 -5.29 12.78
C SER A 192 6.72 -5.96 14.06
N HIS A 193 6.51 -7.27 14.21
CA HIS A 193 6.89 -8.07 15.38
C HIS A 193 8.02 -9.06 15.09
N VAL A 194 8.54 -9.09 13.86
CA VAL A 194 9.65 -9.97 13.46
C VAL A 194 10.99 -9.37 13.90
N ARG A 195 11.84 -10.18 14.56
CA ARG A 195 13.17 -9.76 15.00
C ARG A 195 14.12 -9.43 13.86
N ALA A 196 14.13 -10.26 12.82
CA ALA A 196 14.95 -10.11 11.65
C ALA A 196 14.24 -10.76 10.46
N VAL A 197 14.04 -9.99 9.40
CA VAL A 197 13.48 -10.48 8.13
C VAL A 197 14.55 -11.30 7.43
N GLU A 198 14.21 -12.53 7.05
CA GLU A 198 15.06 -13.44 6.31
C GLU A 198 14.61 -13.52 4.85
N THR A 199 15.56 -13.56 3.92
CA THR A 199 15.27 -13.80 2.50
C THR A 199 15.08 -15.29 2.22
N GLU A 200 14.45 -15.64 1.10
CA GLU A 200 14.34 -17.04 0.65
C GLU A 200 15.71 -17.70 0.54
N GLU A 201 16.69 -17.03 -0.06
CA GLU A 201 18.06 -17.53 -0.18
C GLU A 201 18.69 -17.84 1.19
N GLN A 202 18.58 -16.92 2.15
CA GLN A 202 19.09 -17.11 3.50
C GLN A 202 18.41 -18.29 4.19
N PHE A 203 17.10 -18.43 4.02
CA PHE A 203 16.34 -19.53 4.60
C PHE A 203 16.79 -20.88 4.05
N TYR A 204 16.99 -20.98 2.74
CA TYR A 204 17.48 -22.22 2.12
C TYR A 204 18.91 -22.58 2.60
N LEU A 205 19.82 -21.60 2.61
CA LEU A 205 21.22 -21.83 2.98
C LEU A 205 21.39 -22.12 4.48
N HIS A 206 20.69 -21.39 5.35
CA HIS A 206 20.90 -21.44 6.79
C HIS A 206 19.94 -22.37 7.51
N THR A 207 18.68 -22.46 7.10
CA THR A 207 17.68 -23.31 7.75
C THR A 207 17.60 -24.67 7.06
N ILE A 208 17.35 -24.69 5.75
CA ILE A 208 17.17 -25.95 4.99
C ILE A 208 18.50 -26.67 4.75
N LYS A 209 19.62 -25.95 4.72
CA LYS A 209 20.96 -26.45 4.37
C LYS A 209 21.05 -27.02 2.95
N GLU A 210 20.30 -26.41 2.02
CA GLU A 210 20.30 -26.73 0.60
C GLU A 210 20.69 -25.50 -0.23
N THR A 211 21.04 -25.71 -1.49
CA THR A 211 21.22 -24.59 -2.43
C THR A 211 19.86 -23.95 -2.71
N ALA A 212 19.79 -22.63 -2.68
CA ALA A 212 18.56 -21.90 -2.98
C ALA A 212 18.10 -22.16 -4.43
N PRO A 213 16.80 -22.34 -4.68
CA PRO A 213 16.26 -22.48 -6.03
C PRO A 213 16.57 -21.25 -6.90
N ALA A 214 16.79 -21.46 -8.20
CA ALA A 214 17.10 -20.37 -9.14
C ALA A 214 15.93 -19.39 -9.35
N GLN A 215 14.69 -19.85 -9.10
CA GLN A 215 13.47 -19.05 -9.11
C GLN A 215 12.79 -19.23 -7.76
N THR A 216 12.15 -18.16 -7.26
CA THR A 216 11.34 -18.22 -6.03
C THR A 216 10.33 -19.36 -6.09
N VAL A 217 10.22 -20.13 -5.01
CA VAL A 217 9.13 -21.11 -4.87
C VAL A 217 7.82 -20.48 -4.38
N LEU A 218 7.89 -19.22 -3.94
CA LEU A 218 6.78 -18.46 -3.37
C LEU A 218 6.22 -17.50 -4.41
N THR A 219 5.01 -17.78 -4.87
CA THR A 219 4.28 -16.90 -5.80
C THR A 219 3.21 -16.12 -5.02
N PRO A 220 3.28 -14.79 -4.93
CA PRO A 220 2.27 -13.99 -4.21
C PRO A 220 0.86 -14.18 -4.80
N THR A 221 -0.14 -14.28 -3.91
CA THR A 221 -1.56 -14.42 -4.27
C THR A 221 -2.29 -13.08 -4.27
N LEU A 222 -3.52 -13.03 -4.79
CA LEU A 222 -4.36 -11.83 -4.65
C LEU A 222 -4.64 -11.47 -3.18
N ALA A 223 -4.69 -12.45 -2.27
CA ALA A 223 -4.83 -12.20 -0.84
C ALA A 223 -3.62 -11.43 -0.26
N TYR A 224 -2.40 -11.72 -0.73
CA TYR A 224 -1.20 -10.94 -0.37
C TYR A 224 -1.35 -9.49 -0.81
N TYR A 225 -1.71 -9.24 -2.07
CA TYR A 225 -1.85 -7.87 -2.56
C TYR A 225 -3.02 -7.12 -1.89
N SER A 226 -4.15 -7.79 -1.67
CA SER A 226 -5.28 -7.21 -0.92
C SER A 226 -4.81 -6.75 0.46
N TRP A 227 -4.06 -7.59 1.17
CA TRP A 227 -3.52 -7.23 2.48
C TRP A 227 -2.52 -6.07 2.41
N GLN A 228 -1.60 -6.06 1.44
CA GLN A 228 -0.66 -4.94 1.25
C GLN A 228 -1.40 -3.61 1.04
N VAL A 229 -2.48 -3.61 0.23
CA VAL A 229 -3.32 -2.43 0.03
C VAL A 229 -4.01 -2.03 1.34
N GLU A 230 -4.53 -2.97 2.13
CA GLU A 230 -5.10 -2.66 3.45
C GLU A 230 -4.06 -2.06 4.40
N GLN A 231 -2.82 -2.54 4.39
CA GLN A 231 -1.75 -1.95 5.21
C GLN A 231 -1.44 -0.52 4.77
N LEU A 232 -1.43 -0.24 3.47
CA LEU A 232 -1.26 1.12 2.95
C LEU A 232 -2.41 2.04 3.39
N ILE A 233 -3.66 1.57 3.26
CA ILE A 233 -4.85 2.34 3.65
C ILE A 233 -4.86 2.67 5.14
N ASN A 234 -4.42 1.71 5.98
CA ASN A 234 -4.41 1.88 7.44
C ASN A 234 -3.14 2.57 7.98
N SER A 235 -2.13 2.80 7.15
CA SER A 235 -0.89 3.42 7.58
C SER A 235 -1.00 4.95 7.58
N ASN A 236 -0.56 5.58 8.66
CA ASN A 236 -0.38 7.03 8.72
C ASN A 236 0.95 7.50 8.10
N ASP A 237 1.83 6.56 7.76
CA ASP A 237 3.18 6.83 7.24
C ASP A 237 3.44 5.91 6.03
N PHE A 238 2.73 6.17 4.93
CA PHE A 238 2.88 5.44 3.68
C PHE A 238 3.59 6.29 2.62
N SER A 239 4.26 5.61 1.68
CA SER A 239 4.85 6.23 0.49
C SER A 239 3.90 6.11 -0.69
N LEU A 240 3.62 7.23 -1.35
CA LEU A 240 2.82 7.20 -2.58
C LEU A 240 3.54 6.44 -3.69
N ASP A 241 4.87 6.46 -3.74
CA ASP A 241 5.63 5.73 -4.75
C ASP A 241 5.57 4.21 -4.51
N ASP A 242 5.49 3.77 -3.24
CA ASP A 242 5.28 2.35 -2.91
C ASP A 242 3.88 1.90 -3.36
N ALA A 243 2.85 2.74 -3.15
CA ALA A 243 1.50 2.47 -3.63
C ALA A 243 1.45 2.35 -5.16
N LYS A 244 2.15 3.22 -5.89
CA LYS A 244 2.25 3.15 -7.37
C LYS A 244 3.00 1.90 -7.83
N SER A 245 4.09 1.53 -7.13
CA SER A 245 4.83 0.30 -7.41
C SER A 245 3.96 -0.94 -7.24
N LEU A 246 3.17 -0.98 -6.18
CA LEU A 246 2.20 -2.05 -5.93
C LEU A 246 1.14 -2.13 -7.02
N LEU A 247 0.62 -0.98 -7.48
CA LEU A 247 -0.34 -0.92 -8.57
C LEU A 247 0.24 -1.46 -9.88
N THR A 248 1.50 -1.13 -10.18
CA THR A 248 2.22 -1.65 -11.35
C THR A 248 2.33 -3.18 -11.32
N GLN A 249 2.61 -3.76 -10.15
CA GLN A 249 2.65 -5.21 -9.98
C GLN A 249 1.26 -5.85 -10.21
N LEU A 250 0.18 -5.19 -9.77
CA LEU A 250 -1.19 -5.65 -9.98
C LEU A 250 -1.62 -5.61 -11.46
N TYR A 251 -1.10 -4.68 -12.27
CA TYR A 251 -1.38 -4.66 -13.71
C TYR A 251 -0.72 -5.81 -14.48
N ALA A 252 0.32 -6.44 -13.92
CA ALA A 252 0.95 -7.61 -14.53
C ALA A 252 0.07 -8.88 -14.50
N PHE A 253 -1.02 -8.90 -13.72
CA PHE A 253 -1.94 -10.03 -13.63
C PHE A 253 -2.91 -10.11 -14.83
N THR A 254 -3.32 -11.34 -15.17
CA THR A 254 -4.37 -11.59 -16.18
C THR A 254 -5.74 -11.13 -15.67
N GLN A 255 -6.45 -10.35 -16.48
CA GLN A 255 -7.60 -9.51 -16.08
C GLN A 255 -8.96 -10.23 -15.95
N THR A 256 -8.94 -11.54 -15.72
CA THR A 256 -10.16 -12.35 -15.67
C THR A 256 -10.76 -12.45 -14.26
N ASP A 257 -10.00 -12.09 -13.23
CA ASP A 257 -10.42 -12.23 -11.83
C ASP A 257 -11.19 -10.99 -11.33
N PRO A 258 -12.46 -11.12 -10.87
CA PRO A 258 -13.21 -10.02 -10.27
C PRO A 258 -12.55 -9.42 -9.03
N GLN A 259 -11.85 -10.23 -8.21
CA GLN A 259 -11.20 -9.76 -6.99
C GLN A 259 -10.01 -8.85 -7.33
N LEU A 260 -9.26 -9.15 -8.39
CA LEU A 260 -8.18 -8.30 -8.88
C LEU A 260 -8.69 -6.88 -9.19
N LYS A 261 -9.83 -6.77 -9.86
CA LYS A 261 -10.44 -5.46 -10.21
C LYS A 261 -10.83 -4.66 -8.97
N ILE A 262 -11.32 -5.33 -7.93
CA ILE A 262 -11.67 -4.69 -6.65
C ILE A 262 -10.40 -4.12 -6.00
N ILE A 263 -9.32 -4.91 -5.93
CA ILE A 263 -8.05 -4.49 -5.32
C ILE A 263 -7.43 -3.33 -6.10
N GLN A 264 -7.39 -3.42 -7.43
CA GLN A 264 -6.89 -2.33 -8.30
C GLN A 264 -7.71 -1.05 -8.12
N THR A 265 -9.06 -1.16 -8.14
CA THR A 265 -9.94 0.01 -7.96
C THR A 265 -9.72 0.66 -6.60
N ALA A 266 -9.60 -0.12 -5.53
CA ALA A 266 -9.32 0.39 -4.20
C ALA A 266 -7.97 1.13 -4.14
N LEU A 267 -6.91 0.53 -4.68
CA LEU A 267 -5.58 1.13 -4.68
C LEU A 267 -5.52 2.40 -5.53
N GLU A 268 -6.15 2.41 -6.70
CA GLU A 268 -6.26 3.60 -7.55
C GLU A 268 -7.03 4.73 -6.83
N ASN A 269 -8.15 4.41 -6.18
CA ASN A 269 -8.92 5.39 -5.41
C ASN A 269 -8.16 5.91 -4.20
N PHE A 270 -7.37 5.05 -3.54
CA PHE A 270 -6.49 5.46 -2.44
C PHE A 270 -5.36 6.39 -2.93
N ILE A 271 -4.70 6.04 -4.05
CA ILE A 271 -3.69 6.92 -4.67
C ILE A 271 -4.33 8.26 -5.05
N PHE A 272 -5.53 8.22 -5.65
CA PHE A 272 -6.28 9.40 -6.06
C PHE A 272 -6.63 10.29 -4.88
N SER A 273 -7.25 9.74 -3.82
CA SER A 273 -7.64 10.52 -2.66
C SER A 273 -6.43 11.22 -2.01
N ASN A 274 -5.28 10.55 -1.98
CA ASN A 274 -4.05 11.14 -1.45
C ASN A 274 -3.38 12.15 -2.38
N LEU A 275 -3.43 11.96 -3.71
CA LEU A 275 -2.97 12.96 -4.68
C LEU A 275 -3.77 14.27 -4.57
N PHE A 276 -5.06 14.17 -4.26
CA PHE A 276 -5.97 15.32 -4.19
C PHE A 276 -6.33 15.74 -2.76
N GLU A 277 -5.72 15.12 -1.73
CA GLU A 277 -5.98 15.39 -0.31
C GLU A 277 -7.45 15.25 0.12
N ILE A 278 -8.20 14.34 -0.52
CA ILE A 278 -9.61 14.08 -0.23
C ILE A 278 -9.73 13.01 0.86
N GLN A 279 -10.54 13.28 1.87
CA GLN A 279 -10.84 12.29 2.92
C GLN A 279 -11.86 11.28 2.42
N VAL A 280 -11.64 10.00 2.72
CA VAL A 280 -12.54 8.90 2.37
C VAL A 280 -13.04 8.25 3.65
N ASP A 281 -14.35 8.05 3.75
CA ASP A 281 -14.96 7.29 4.83
C ASP A 281 -14.71 5.78 4.61
N GLY A 282 -13.77 5.21 5.37
CA GLY A 282 -13.45 3.78 5.32
C GLY A 282 -11.96 3.51 5.47
N ASN A 283 -11.61 2.26 5.75
CA ASN A 283 -10.24 1.88 6.08
C ASN A 283 -9.83 0.49 5.55
N ASN A 284 -10.55 -0.02 4.56
CA ASN A 284 -10.28 -1.32 3.94
C ASN A 284 -10.51 -1.26 2.43
N VAL A 285 -10.07 -2.33 1.74
CA VAL A 285 -10.17 -2.46 0.29
C VAL A 285 -11.62 -2.35 -0.20
N ALA A 286 -12.58 -2.93 0.52
CA ALA A 286 -13.98 -2.91 0.10
C ALA A 286 -14.56 -1.49 0.11
N ASP A 287 -14.26 -0.68 1.13
CA ASP A 287 -14.73 0.71 1.23
C ASP A 287 -14.17 1.58 0.11
N PHE A 288 -12.88 1.45 -0.19
CA PHE A 288 -12.24 2.20 -1.27
C PHE A 288 -12.68 1.74 -2.67
N ALA A 289 -13.09 0.48 -2.84
CA ALA A 289 -13.58 -0.05 -4.11
C ALA A 289 -15.06 0.27 -4.40
N LYS A 290 -15.82 0.85 -3.44
CA LYS A 290 -17.24 1.16 -3.64
C LYS A 290 -17.45 2.14 -4.79
N THR A 291 -18.54 1.92 -5.52
CA THR A 291 -18.98 2.81 -6.61
C THR A 291 -19.29 4.21 -6.09
N GLU A 292 -19.88 4.31 -4.89
CA GLU A 292 -20.20 5.56 -4.22
C GLU A 292 -18.94 6.35 -3.91
N THR A 293 -17.94 5.72 -3.28
CA THR A 293 -16.62 6.31 -2.98
C THR A 293 -15.95 6.83 -4.23
N THR A 294 -15.90 5.98 -5.26
CA THR A 294 -15.36 6.31 -6.58
C THR A 294 -16.02 7.54 -7.18
N ASN A 295 -17.35 7.59 -7.19
CA ASN A 295 -18.10 8.68 -7.79
C ASN A 295 -17.94 9.99 -7.00
N ALA A 296 -17.88 9.92 -5.66
CA ALA A 296 -17.64 11.07 -4.81
C ALA A 296 -16.27 11.69 -5.08
N LEU A 297 -15.21 10.87 -5.06
CA LEU A 297 -13.83 11.28 -5.36
C LEU A 297 -13.73 11.95 -6.74
N PHE A 298 -14.27 11.28 -7.78
CA PHE A 298 -14.26 11.83 -9.13
C PHE A 298 -15.01 13.17 -9.22
N LYS A 299 -16.21 13.24 -8.61
CA LYS A 299 -17.06 14.42 -8.65
C LYS A 299 -16.35 15.63 -8.03
N GLU A 300 -15.74 15.46 -6.87
CA GLU A 300 -15.06 16.54 -6.13
C GLU A 300 -13.94 17.19 -6.96
N VAL A 301 -13.00 16.38 -7.46
CA VAL A 301 -11.89 16.90 -8.28
C VAL A 301 -12.37 17.47 -9.61
N LYS A 302 -13.39 16.84 -10.22
CA LYS A 302 -13.99 17.35 -11.47
C LYS A 302 -14.61 18.72 -11.25
N GLU A 303 -15.45 18.89 -10.23
CA GLU A 303 -16.12 20.16 -9.94
C GLU A 303 -15.12 21.28 -9.62
N ASP A 304 -14.06 20.98 -8.88
CA ASP A 304 -13.01 21.97 -8.59
C ASP A 304 -12.22 22.34 -9.84
N THR A 305 -11.91 21.38 -10.71
CA THR A 305 -11.29 21.66 -12.02
C THR A 305 -12.21 22.50 -12.90
N GLU A 306 -13.52 22.19 -12.92
CA GLU A 306 -14.53 22.94 -13.66
C GLU A 306 -14.65 24.39 -13.17
N LYS A 307 -14.62 24.63 -11.86
CA LYS A 307 -14.57 25.99 -11.28
C LYS A 307 -13.32 26.75 -11.72
N LEU A 308 -12.16 26.10 -11.76
CA LEU A 308 -10.91 26.72 -12.19
C LEU A 308 -10.96 27.14 -13.66
N ILE A 309 -11.44 26.28 -14.55
CA ILE A 309 -11.57 26.62 -15.98
C ILE A 309 -12.66 27.67 -16.23
N ALA A 310 -13.76 27.67 -15.46
CA ALA A 310 -14.86 28.63 -15.61
C ALA A 310 -14.42 30.07 -15.32
N ARG A 311 -13.38 30.27 -14.49
CA ARG A 311 -12.79 31.59 -14.20
C ARG A 311 -11.92 32.15 -15.33
N LEU A 312 -11.66 31.36 -16.38
CA LEU A 312 -10.72 31.71 -17.44
C LEU A 312 -11.46 32.01 -18.75
N ASP A 313 -11.09 33.11 -19.39
CA ASP A 313 -11.77 33.66 -20.57
C ASP A 313 -11.24 33.11 -21.91
N LYS A 314 -10.13 32.39 -21.89
CA LYS A 314 -9.40 31.93 -23.09
C LYS A 314 -9.12 30.43 -23.07
N GLY A 315 -9.27 29.80 -24.25
CA GLY A 315 -9.06 28.37 -24.43
C GLY A 315 -7.67 27.89 -24.02
N TYR A 316 -6.60 28.62 -24.39
CA TYR A 316 -5.24 28.25 -23.99
C TYR A 316 -5.03 28.27 -22.47
N LYS A 317 -5.64 29.22 -21.74
CA LYS A 317 -5.55 29.27 -20.27
C LYS A 317 -6.30 28.10 -19.63
N ARG A 318 -7.49 27.75 -20.16
CA ARG A 318 -8.24 26.57 -19.71
C ARG A 318 -7.45 25.29 -19.98
N LEU A 319 -6.76 25.21 -21.12
CA LEU A 319 -5.92 24.08 -21.50
C LEU A 319 -4.72 23.92 -20.55
N GLU A 320 -4.11 25.01 -20.07
CA GLU A 320 -3.05 24.96 -19.05
C GLU A 320 -3.54 24.29 -17.76
N VAL A 321 -4.76 24.62 -17.30
CA VAL A 321 -5.37 23.96 -16.11
C VAL A 321 -5.57 22.47 -16.35
N ILE A 322 -6.12 22.08 -17.51
CA ILE A 322 -6.32 20.67 -17.87
C ILE A 322 -4.98 19.92 -17.96
N THR A 323 -3.96 20.55 -18.55
CA THR A 323 -2.62 19.96 -18.68
C THR A 323 -1.97 19.78 -17.32
N ALA A 324 -2.06 20.78 -16.44
CA ALA A 324 -1.55 20.66 -15.07
C ALA A 324 -2.26 19.57 -14.26
N ALA A 325 -3.58 19.39 -14.47
CA ALA A 325 -4.33 18.31 -13.83
C ALA A 325 -3.91 16.93 -14.36
N LEU A 326 -3.63 16.80 -15.66
CA LEU A 326 -3.07 15.58 -16.27
C LEU A 326 -1.67 15.28 -15.74
N ASP A 327 -0.80 16.30 -15.65
CA ASP A 327 0.58 16.15 -15.15
C ASP A 327 0.61 15.71 -13.68
N LYS A 328 -0.40 16.10 -12.89
CA LYS A 328 -0.56 15.66 -11.50
C LYS A 328 -0.91 14.17 -11.40
N ILE A 329 -1.58 13.62 -12.40
CA ILE A 329 -1.91 12.20 -12.48
C ILE A 329 -0.69 11.44 -13.03
N THR A 330 0.24 11.10 -12.14
CA THR A 330 1.49 10.42 -12.53
C THR A 330 1.32 8.95 -12.91
N VAL A 331 0.15 8.37 -12.65
CA VAL A 331 -0.19 6.99 -13.03
C VAL A 331 -1.38 7.01 -13.95
N VAL A 332 -1.18 6.49 -15.16
CA VAL A 332 -2.26 6.31 -16.12
C VAL A 332 -2.85 4.93 -15.92
N PRO A 333 -4.16 4.81 -15.67
CA PRO A 333 -4.79 3.50 -15.65
C PRO A 333 -4.62 2.87 -17.03
N GLU A 334 -3.97 1.71 -17.07
CA GLU A 334 -3.70 0.99 -18.32
C GLU A 334 -4.98 0.37 -18.92
N GLN A 335 -6.09 0.43 -18.19
CA GLN A 335 -7.34 -0.26 -18.49
C GLN A 335 -8.56 0.57 -18.07
N ASP A 336 -9.75 0.18 -18.53
CA ASP A 336 -11.03 0.78 -18.12
C ASP A 336 -11.42 0.32 -16.71
N THR A 337 -10.59 0.67 -15.73
CA THR A 337 -10.97 0.59 -14.33
C THR A 337 -12.08 1.62 -14.10
N GLN A 338 -13.09 1.27 -13.31
CA GLN A 338 -14.18 2.20 -13.01
C GLN A 338 -13.79 3.22 -11.94
N SER A 339 -12.50 3.33 -11.58
CA SER A 339 -11.98 4.16 -10.49
C SER A 339 -12.10 5.65 -10.76
N ALA A 340 -11.90 6.45 -9.70
CA ALA A 340 -11.90 7.91 -9.79
C ALA A 340 -10.75 8.41 -10.67
N LEU A 341 -9.58 7.75 -10.58
CA LEU A 341 -8.40 8.03 -11.38
C LEU A 341 -8.68 7.86 -12.88
N ALA A 342 -9.25 6.72 -13.27
CA ALA A 342 -9.58 6.44 -14.67
C ALA A 342 -10.67 7.35 -15.22
N LYS A 343 -11.72 7.61 -14.42
CA LYS A 343 -12.79 8.55 -14.79
C LYS A 343 -12.24 9.95 -15.01
N LEU A 344 -11.38 10.45 -14.11
CA LEU A 344 -10.77 11.77 -14.23
C LEU A 344 -9.83 11.85 -15.43
N HIS A 345 -8.94 10.87 -15.59
CA HIS A 345 -8.02 10.84 -16.72
C HIS A 345 -8.77 10.88 -18.07
N LYS A 346 -9.81 10.06 -18.23
CA LYS A 346 -10.66 10.04 -19.42
C LYS A 346 -11.36 11.38 -19.66
N TRP A 347 -11.94 11.98 -18.61
CA TRP A 347 -12.59 13.29 -18.73
C TRP A 347 -11.60 14.40 -19.11
N LEU A 348 -10.43 14.44 -18.48
CA LEU A 348 -9.38 15.42 -18.78
C LEU A 348 -8.87 15.29 -20.23
N GLN A 349 -8.65 14.06 -20.73
CA GLN A 349 -8.28 13.84 -22.12
C GLN A 349 -9.35 14.35 -23.11
N GLN A 350 -10.63 14.16 -22.78
CA GLN A 350 -11.73 14.71 -23.58
C GLN A 350 -11.73 16.24 -23.57
N GLN A 351 -11.54 16.87 -22.41
CA GLN A 351 -11.45 18.33 -22.29
C GLN A 351 -10.22 18.89 -23.03
N GLN A 352 -9.08 18.21 -22.96
CA GLN A 352 -7.86 18.59 -23.64
C GLN A 352 -8.08 18.65 -25.16
N ALA A 353 -8.72 17.63 -25.74
CA ALA A 353 -9.03 17.58 -27.17
C ALA A 353 -9.96 18.71 -27.61
N VAL A 354 -11.00 19.02 -26.83
CA VAL A 354 -11.94 20.11 -27.12
C VAL A 354 -11.23 21.47 -27.05
N LEU A 355 -10.49 21.73 -25.98
CA LEU A 355 -9.83 23.03 -25.77
C LEU A 355 -8.67 23.28 -26.73
N ALA A 356 -7.96 22.23 -27.14
CA ALA A 356 -6.92 22.32 -28.18
C ALA A 356 -7.48 22.81 -29.52
N ALA A 357 -8.75 22.53 -29.83
CA ALA A 357 -9.43 23.04 -31.02
C ALA A 357 -9.92 24.50 -30.88
N MET A 358 -9.98 25.04 -29.67
CA MET A 358 -10.62 26.33 -29.34
C MET A 358 -9.69 27.33 -28.63
N LEU A 359 -8.38 27.25 -28.87
CA LEU A 359 -7.36 28.00 -28.10
C LEU A 359 -7.61 29.51 -28.00
N ASN A 360 -8.05 30.13 -29.10
CA ASN A 360 -8.25 31.58 -29.20
C ASN A 360 -9.69 32.03 -28.90
N GLU A 361 -10.62 31.08 -28.76
CA GLU A 361 -12.02 31.38 -28.48
C GLU A 361 -12.17 32.05 -27.12
N LYS A 362 -13.18 32.92 -27.03
CA LYS A 362 -13.52 33.63 -25.80
C LYS A 362 -14.66 32.88 -25.13
N PHE A 363 -14.43 32.42 -23.92
CA PHE A 363 -15.43 31.68 -23.15
C PHE A 363 -16.16 32.61 -22.17
N PRO A 364 -17.43 32.31 -21.84
CA PRO A 364 -18.11 32.92 -20.71
C PRO A 364 -17.32 32.64 -19.43
N VAL A 365 -17.17 33.68 -18.60
CA VAL A 365 -16.51 33.58 -17.31
C VAL A 365 -17.60 33.60 -16.25
N ASP A 366 -17.65 32.58 -15.40
CA ASP A 366 -18.55 32.59 -14.24
C ASP A 366 -18.04 33.64 -13.25
N THR A 367 -18.73 34.78 -13.24
CA THR A 367 -18.57 35.83 -12.24
C THR A 367 -19.50 35.64 -11.03
N ASP A 368 -20.34 34.60 -11.06
CA ASP A 368 -21.43 34.39 -10.11
C ASP A 368 -20.99 33.55 -8.89
N GLU A 369 -20.28 34.18 -7.95
CA GLU A 369 -20.77 34.10 -6.57
C GLU A 369 -22.07 34.93 -6.51
N PRO A 370 -23.08 34.58 -5.71
CA PRO A 370 -24.26 35.42 -5.58
C PRO A 370 -23.81 36.81 -5.10
N GLU A 371 -23.92 37.80 -5.98
CA GLU A 371 -23.85 39.21 -5.61
C GLU A 371 -25.05 39.53 -4.71
N THR A 372 -24.94 39.21 -3.42
CA THR A 372 -25.74 39.89 -2.42
C THR A 372 -25.29 41.34 -2.37
N GLU A 373 -26.24 42.28 -2.24
CA GLU A 373 -26.01 43.73 -2.22
C GLU A 373 -24.99 44.23 -1.15
N GLU A 374 -24.41 43.34 -0.34
CA GLU A 374 -23.34 43.61 0.61
C GLU A 374 -21.92 43.68 -0.03
N ALA A 375 -21.73 43.23 -1.28
CA ALA A 375 -20.41 43.19 -1.93
C ALA A 375 -19.89 44.54 -2.49
N LYS A 376 -20.55 45.67 -2.23
CA LYS A 376 -19.96 47.00 -2.53
C LYS A 376 -18.86 47.43 -1.54
N LYS A 377 -18.43 46.56 -0.60
CA LYS A 377 -17.40 46.87 0.41
C LYS A 377 -16.43 45.73 0.76
N ALA A 378 -16.26 44.68 -0.05
CA ALA A 378 -15.21 43.70 0.24
C ALA A 378 -13.81 44.30 -0.08
N PRO A 379 -12.87 44.32 0.88
CA PRO A 379 -11.56 44.92 0.68
C PRO A 379 -10.73 44.10 -0.32
N LYS A 380 -10.11 44.76 -1.30
CA LYS A 380 -9.16 44.14 -2.24
C LYS A 380 -8.01 43.50 -1.45
N ILE A 381 -7.69 42.24 -1.74
CA ILE A 381 -6.54 41.56 -1.13
C ILE A 381 -5.28 42.20 -1.71
N SER A 382 -4.50 42.86 -0.85
CA SER A 382 -3.17 43.36 -1.19
C SER A 382 -2.33 43.36 0.07
N PHE A 383 -1.04 43.10 -0.07
CA PHE A 383 -0.14 43.16 1.09
C PHE A 383 0.25 44.59 1.46
N GLY A 384 0.07 45.55 0.55
CA GLY A 384 0.25 46.97 0.83
C GLY A 384 1.69 47.31 1.21
N PHE A 385 2.65 47.05 0.31
CA PHE A 385 4.05 47.43 0.55
C PHE A 385 4.19 48.95 0.65
N THR A 386 4.92 49.42 1.67
CA THR A 386 5.08 50.86 1.96
C THR A 386 6.51 51.38 1.79
N GLY A 387 7.47 50.51 1.43
CA GLY A 387 8.88 50.86 1.24
C GLY A 387 9.24 51.23 -0.21
N LYS A 388 10.56 51.33 -0.47
CA LYS A 388 11.10 51.57 -1.83
C LYS A 388 11.16 50.27 -2.63
N GLU A 389 10.58 50.26 -3.83
CA GLU A 389 10.54 49.08 -4.72
C GLU A 389 11.93 48.50 -5.02
N ASP A 390 12.92 49.33 -5.36
CA ASP A 390 14.29 48.86 -5.64
C ASP A 390 14.93 48.15 -4.44
N LYS A 391 14.64 48.61 -3.22
CA LYS A 391 15.14 47.96 -2.00
C LYS A 391 14.46 46.59 -1.79
N LEU A 392 13.14 46.50 -2.01
CA LEU A 392 12.41 45.24 -1.92
C LEU A 392 12.88 44.23 -2.97
N LYS A 393 13.10 44.71 -4.20
CA LYS A 393 13.66 43.91 -5.28
C LYS A 393 15.00 43.30 -4.89
N ASN A 394 15.93 44.10 -4.37
CA ASN A 394 17.23 43.62 -3.91
C ASN A 394 17.10 42.61 -2.76
N VAL A 395 16.22 42.87 -1.79
CA VAL A 395 15.97 41.94 -0.68
C VAL A 395 15.41 40.60 -1.16
N ILE A 396 14.44 40.59 -2.08
CA ILE A 396 13.88 39.35 -2.64
C ILE A 396 14.97 38.56 -3.39
N ILE A 397 15.78 39.23 -4.21
CA ILE A 397 16.88 38.60 -4.94
C ILE A 397 17.91 37.99 -3.97
N GLU A 398 18.30 38.74 -2.92
CA GLU A 398 19.23 38.22 -1.92
C GLU A 398 18.66 37.05 -1.11
N LEU A 399 17.36 37.07 -0.79
CA LEU A 399 16.69 35.95 -0.12
C LEU A 399 16.66 34.69 -1.02
N CYS A 400 16.39 34.84 -2.32
CA CYS A 400 16.51 33.71 -3.26
C CYS A 400 17.93 33.15 -3.29
N ASN A 401 18.93 34.03 -3.47
CA ASN A 401 20.33 33.62 -3.62
C ASN A 401 20.97 33.01 -2.36
N LYS A 402 20.61 33.50 -1.17
CA LYS A 402 21.31 33.15 0.09
C LYS A 402 20.53 32.21 1.01
N VAL A 403 19.20 32.14 0.87
CA VAL A 403 18.35 31.27 1.69
C VAL A 403 17.38 30.42 0.87
N GLU A 404 17.61 30.33 -0.45
CA GLU A 404 16.83 29.50 -1.37
C GLU A 404 15.31 29.75 -1.24
N LEU A 405 14.90 31.01 -1.11
CA LEU A 405 13.51 31.37 -0.82
C LEU A 405 12.52 30.72 -1.80
N LEU A 406 12.80 30.81 -3.11
CA LEU A 406 11.92 30.34 -4.19
C LEU A 406 12.48 29.11 -4.89
N ASN A 407 11.57 28.30 -5.41
CA ASN A 407 11.90 27.32 -6.44
C ASN A 407 12.01 28.08 -7.77
N GLU A 408 13.24 28.47 -8.14
CA GLU A 408 13.49 29.32 -9.31
C GLU A 408 13.20 28.64 -10.66
N ASP A 409 13.02 27.30 -10.68
CA ASP A 409 12.50 26.59 -11.86
C ASP A 409 11.00 26.85 -12.10
N LYS A 410 10.28 27.28 -11.06
CA LYS A 410 8.81 27.49 -11.10
C LYS A 410 8.35 28.91 -10.81
N THR A 411 9.11 29.69 -10.04
CA THR A 411 8.77 31.06 -9.68
C THR A 411 10.01 31.93 -9.66
N LYS A 412 10.01 32.98 -10.50
CA LYS A 412 11.14 33.92 -10.59
C LYS A 412 11.06 34.99 -9.49
N PRO A 413 12.20 35.53 -9.01
CA PRO A 413 12.21 36.64 -8.05
C PRO A 413 11.36 37.85 -8.47
N THR A 414 11.30 38.15 -9.78
CA THR A 414 10.49 39.24 -10.35
C THR A 414 8.99 38.98 -10.26
N GLU A 415 8.56 37.72 -10.30
CA GLU A 415 7.15 37.33 -10.16
C GLU A 415 6.70 37.51 -8.71
N LEU A 416 7.52 37.07 -7.75
CA LEU A 416 7.25 37.32 -6.33
C LEU A 416 7.21 38.83 -6.01
N LEU A 417 8.14 39.62 -6.55
CA LEU A 417 8.12 41.08 -6.39
C LEU A 417 6.81 41.67 -6.93
N SER A 418 6.44 41.32 -8.16
CA SER A 418 5.21 41.82 -8.80
C SER A 418 3.96 41.42 -8.02
N PHE A 419 3.95 40.20 -7.47
CA PHE A 419 2.87 39.68 -6.64
C PHE A 419 2.74 40.44 -5.31
N LEU A 420 3.85 40.64 -4.58
CA LEU A 420 3.86 41.36 -3.30
C LEU A 420 3.46 42.82 -3.44
N MET A 421 3.68 43.41 -4.61
CA MET A 421 3.31 44.79 -4.95
C MET A 421 1.90 44.95 -5.54
N ASN A 422 1.23 43.84 -5.84
CA ASN A 422 -0.08 43.88 -6.47
C ASN A 422 -1.12 44.49 -5.52
N LYS A 423 -1.90 45.44 -6.06
CA LYS A 423 -2.97 46.16 -5.33
C LYS A 423 -4.29 45.40 -5.32
N ASP A 424 -4.39 44.31 -6.07
CA ASP A 424 -5.57 43.47 -6.21
C ASP A 424 -5.15 42.03 -6.57
N ILE A 425 -4.72 41.29 -5.55
CA ILE A 425 -4.34 39.88 -5.67
C ILE A 425 -5.62 39.04 -5.83
N LYS A 426 -5.65 38.23 -6.88
CA LYS A 426 -6.73 37.27 -7.13
C LYS A 426 -6.35 35.90 -6.56
N PRO A 427 -7.17 35.32 -5.67
CA PRO A 427 -6.87 34.02 -5.08
C PRO A 427 -6.61 32.92 -6.11
N GLY A 428 -5.55 32.13 -5.91
CA GLY A 428 -5.21 30.96 -6.73
C GLY A 428 -4.71 31.23 -8.14
N ILE A 429 -4.54 32.50 -8.55
CA ILE A 429 -4.18 32.85 -9.95
C ILE A 429 -2.68 32.86 -10.21
N THR A 430 -1.86 33.31 -9.25
CA THR A 430 -0.41 33.47 -9.44
C THR A 430 0.35 32.61 -8.45
N PRO A 431 0.64 31.34 -8.78
CA PRO A 431 1.31 30.44 -7.85
C PRO A 431 2.75 30.89 -7.58
N ILE A 432 3.12 30.89 -6.31
CA ILE A 432 4.44 31.21 -5.77
C ILE A 432 4.99 29.96 -5.09
N TYR A 433 6.00 29.33 -5.70
CA TYR A 433 6.62 28.12 -5.18
C TYR A 433 7.85 28.44 -4.35
N LEU A 434 7.80 28.07 -3.07
CA LEU A 434 8.92 28.21 -2.12
C LEU A 434 9.87 27.03 -2.25
N ASN A 435 11.17 27.26 -2.02
CA ASN A 435 12.17 26.18 -1.90
C ASN A 435 12.83 26.10 -0.52
N CYS A 436 12.59 27.10 0.34
CA CYS A 436 13.01 27.11 1.73
C CYS A 436 12.05 26.34 2.65
N GLU A 437 12.49 26.08 3.89
CA GLU A 437 11.65 25.43 4.90
C GLU A 437 10.51 26.36 5.36
N THR A 438 9.34 25.79 5.69
CA THR A 438 8.16 26.55 6.15
C THR A 438 8.48 27.41 7.39
N VAL A 439 9.37 26.94 8.27
CA VAL A 439 9.88 27.71 9.43
C VAL A 439 10.69 28.94 9.02
N GLN A 440 11.52 28.85 7.98
CA GLN A 440 12.28 30.00 7.45
C GLN A 440 11.35 30.99 6.75
N PHE A 441 10.45 30.51 5.90
CA PHE A 441 9.46 31.37 5.24
C PHE A 441 8.58 32.10 6.26
N ARG A 442 8.14 31.41 7.32
CA ARG A 442 7.38 32.04 8.41
C ARG A 442 8.15 33.18 9.06
N TYR A 443 9.43 32.97 9.34
CA TYR A 443 10.30 33.98 9.94
C TYR A 443 10.50 35.20 9.02
N ILE A 444 10.72 34.96 7.73
CA ILE A 444 10.82 36.01 6.70
C ILE A 444 9.54 36.85 6.68
N VAL A 445 8.36 36.21 6.70
CA VAL A 445 7.06 36.90 6.76
C VAL A 445 6.97 37.79 8.01
N ASP A 446 7.38 37.30 9.18
CA ASP A 446 7.37 38.10 10.42
C ASP A 446 8.26 39.34 10.36
N LYS A 447 9.43 39.22 9.72
CA LYS A 447 10.39 40.32 9.57
C LYS A 447 9.95 41.32 8.51
N LEU A 448 9.40 40.84 7.39
CA LEU A 448 8.88 41.69 6.33
C LEU A 448 7.60 42.42 6.75
N LYS A 449 6.78 41.84 7.64
CA LYS A 449 5.50 42.42 8.08
C LYS A 449 5.57 43.91 8.43
N ASN A 450 6.68 44.40 8.99
CA ASN A 450 6.84 45.82 9.34
C ASN A 450 6.83 46.79 8.14
N TYR A 451 7.05 46.30 6.93
CA TYR A 451 7.08 47.09 5.69
C TYR A 451 5.81 46.95 4.85
N PHE A 452 4.86 46.12 5.29
CA PHE A 452 3.62 45.80 4.59
C PHE A 452 2.42 46.06 5.50
N SER A 453 1.33 46.61 4.96
CA SER A 453 0.12 46.85 5.75
C SER A 453 -0.58 45.54 6.16
N ASN A 454 -0.53 44.52 5.30
CA ASN A 454 -1.37 43.32 5.43
C ASN A 454 -0.61 42.00 5.25
N LEU A 455 0.73 41.99 5.27
CA LEU A 455 1.50 40.74 5.15
C LEU A 455 1.41 39.92 6.45
N THR A 456 0.40 39.08 6.53
CA THR A 456 0.13 38.20 7.68
C THR A 456 -0.14 36.77 7.22
N PRO A 457 0.04 35.74 8.07
CA PRO A 457 -0.30 34.37 7.72
C PRO A 457 -1.73 34.18 7.20
N THR A 458 -2.69 34.90 7.78
CA THR A 458 -4.10 34.84 7.37
C THR A 458 -4.31 35.43 5.98
N GLU A 459 -3.68 36.56 5.68
CA GLU A 459 -3.76 37.19 4.35
C GLU A 459 -3.01 36.36 3.29
N ILE A 460 -1.86 35.77 3.64
CA ILE A 460 -1.15 34.83 2.78
C ILE A 460 -2.04 33.64 2.41
N GLN A 461 -2.74 33.04 3.39
CA GLN A 461 -3.69 31.97 3.11
C GLN A 461 -4.81 32.42 2.18
N LYS A 462 -5.40 33.61 2.41
CA LYS A 462 -6.48 34.15 1.55
C LYS A 462 -6.06 34.32 0.10
N THR A 463 -4.77 34.47 -0.19
CA THR A 463 -4.30 34.50 -1.58
C THR A 463 -4.34 33.15 -2.27
N GLU A 464 -4.35 32.03 -1.56
CA GLU A 464 -4.29 30.68 -2.16
C GLU A 464 -3.15 30.50 -3.19
N CYS A 465 -2.09 31.31 -3.09
CA CYS A 465 -1.03 31.37 -4.10
C CYS A 465 0.31 30.81 -3.63
N PHE A 466 0.56 30.63 -2.32
CA PHE A 466 1.86 30.18 -1.84
C PHE A 466 1.91 28.67 -1.66
N TYR A 467 2.92 28.03 -2.25
CA TYR A 467 3.16 26.61 -2.18
C TYR A 467 4.51 26.32 -1.51
N SER A 468 4.55 25.34 -0.63
CA SER A 468 5.76 24.87 0.04
C SER A 468 6.74 24.19 -0.91
N LYS A 469 7.94 23.85 -0.41
CA LYS A 469 8.94 23.03 -1.11
C LYS A 469 8.39 21.70 -1.66
N LYS A 470 7.39 21.12 -0.98
CA LYS A 470 6.71 19.88 -1.39
C LYS A 470 5.49 20.13 -2.29
N ALA A 471 5.32 21.34 -2.80
CA ALA A 471 4.18 21.77 -3.63
C ALA A 471 2.80 21.74 -2.94
N ASN A 472 2.73 21.66 -1.61
CA ASN A 472 1.48 21.81 -0.86
C ASN A 472 1.13 23.30 -0.65
N LEU A 473 -0.15 23.65 -0.73
CA LEU A 473 -0.62 25.01 -0.45
C LEU A 473 -0.35 25.39 1.01
N ILE A 474 0.23 26.58 1.23
CA ILE A 474 0.51 27.12 2.57
C ILE A 474 -0.79 27.63 3.19
N LYS A 475 -1.23 26.98 4.27
CA LYS A 475 -2.34 27.45 5.13
C LYS A 475 -1.78 28.30 6.28
N ALA A 476 -2.58 29.21 6.82
CA ALA A 476 -2.20 30.06 7.95
C ALA A 476 -1.81 29.22 9.17
N GLN A 477 -2.47 28.08 9.38
CA GLN A 477 -2.12 27.12 10.43
C GLN A 477 -0.69 26.59 10.28
N ASN A 478 -0.21 26.33 9.05
CA ASN A 478 1.18 25.92 8.83
C ASN A 478 2.15 27.01 9.29
N LEU A 479 1.81 28.27 9.04
CA LEU A 479 2.64 29.41 9.43
C LEU A 479 2.59 29.69 10.95
N TYR A 480 1.42 29.59 11.58
CA TYR A 480 1.30 29.78 13.04
C TYR A 480 2.01 28.67 13.83
N SER A 481 1.85 27.41 13.42
CA SER A 481 2.48 26.25 14.07
C SER A 481 4.00 26.21 13.92
N ASN A 482 4.55 26.78 12.84
CA ASN A 482 5.99 26.82 12.57
C ASN A 482 6.67 28.10 13.13
N LYS A 483 6.09 28.76 14.13
CA LYS A 483 6.72 29.90 14.79
C LYS A 483 7.79 29.41 15.76
N ILE A 484 9.06 29.59 15.39
CA ILE A 484 10.22 29.27 16.23
C ILE A 484 11.08 30.52 16.47
N GLY A 485 11.83 30.52 17.59
CA GLY A 485 12.67 31.66 17.98
C GLY A 485 13.94 31.82 17.15
N ALA A 486 14.51 30.72 16.64
CA ALA A 486 15.77 30.72 15.91
C ALA A 486 15.75 29.72 14.73
N PRO A 487 15.27 30.15 13.54
CA PRO A 487 15.31 29.31 12.34
C PRO A 487 16.71 29.22 11.75
N LYS A 488 16.91 28.25 10.86
CA LYS A 488 18.12 28.16 10.03
C LYS A 488 18.33 29.46 9.25
N ASP A 489 19.59 29.89 9.16
CA ASP A 489 20.01 31.12 8.47
C ASP A 489 19.44 32.43 9.03
N GLN A 490 18.98 32.43 10.30
CA GLN A 490 18.40 33.61 10.95
C GLN A 490 19.25 34.88 10.77
N SER A 491 20.55 34.81 11.06
CA SER A 491 21.46 35.96 10.98
C SER A 491 21.58 36.49 9.54
N THR A 492 21.61 35.59 8.55
CA THR A 492 21.59 35.93 7.13
C THR A 492 20.28 36.62 6.75
N ILE A 493 19.14 36.07 7.16
CA ILE A 493 17.81 36.65 6.90
C ILE A 493 17.71 38.06 7.52
N ASP A 494 18.14 38.22 8.77
CA ASP A 494 18.15 39.50 9.47
C ASP A 494 19.02 40.54 8.73
N ASN A 495 20.23 40.16 8.32
CA ASN A 495 21.13 41.04 7.56
C ASN A 495 20.54 41.47 6.21
N ILE A 496 19.87 40.57 5.49
CA ILE A 496 19.24 40.88 4.21
C ILE A 496 18.04 41.82 4.42
N ILE A 497 17.14 41.51 5.35
CA ILE A 497 15.92 42.30 5.56
C ILE A 497 16.22 43.68 6.16
N ASN A 498 17.31 43.84 6.93
CA ASN A 498 17.76 45.14 7.42
C ASN A 498 18.09 46.13 6.29
N GLN A 499 18.32 45.68 5.06
CA GLN A 499 18.50 46.56 3.90
C GLN A 499 17.22 47.35 3.53
N LEU A 500 16.04 46.94 4.03
CA LEU A 500 14.78 47.68 3.86
C LEU A 500 14.66 48.90 4.77
N GLN A 501 15.42 48.97 5.87
CA GLN A 501 15.59 50.18 6.69
C GLN A 501 16.29 51.25 5.85
#